data_AF-A0A382W2H9-F1
#
_entry.id   AF-A0A382W2H9-F1
#
_cell.length_a   1.000
_cell.length_b   1.000
_cell.length_c   1.000
_cell.angle_alpha   90.00
_cell.angle_beta   90.00
_cell.angle_gamma   90.00
#
_symmetry.space_group_name_H-M   'P 1'
#
loop_
_entity.id
_entity.type
_entity.pdbx_description
1 polymer ?
#
loop_
_entity_poly.entity_id
_entity_poly.type
_entity_poly.pdbx_seq_one_letter_code
_entity_poly.pdbx_strand_id
1 'polypeptide(L)'
;AKEIIDKGIKGKLEEIYGMETTLHYPEKYAGTADLVCIYQGQETIIDFKQANKPKKVDYIQDYFLQLGAYTLAHNVVYKSNITLGVILLCTVDNLFQDFKIEGAELEMYQNLFLGRVKKFIEMNNIS
;
A
#
# COMPACT_ATOMS: atom_id res chain seq x y z
N ALA A 1 -0.39 -17.53 -8.76
CA ALA A 1 1.06 -17.21 -8.70
C ALA A 1 1.61 -16.77 -10.05
N LYS A 2 1.55 -17.60 -11.11
CA LYS A 2 2.11 -17.28 -12.44
C LYS A 2 1.62 -15.93 -13.01
N GLU A 3 0.33 -15.64 -12.91
CA GLU A 3 -0.24 -14.40 -13.43
C GLU A 3 0.31 -13.13 -12.77
N ILE A 4 0.51 -13.13 -11.44
CA ILE A 4 1.14 -12.01 -10.73
C ILE A 4 2.58 -11.84 -11.19
N ILE A 5 3.32 -12.94 -11.34
CA ILE A 5 4.73 -12.89 -11.79
C ILE A 5 4.79 -12.30 -13.19
N ASP A 6 4.02 -12.85 -14.13
CA ASP A 6 4.10 -12.48 -15.54
C ASP A 6 3.55 -11.07 -15.81
N LYS A 7 2.46 -10.67 -15.16
CA LYS A 7 1.77 -9.39 -15.43
C LYS A 7 2.09 -8.29 -14.42
N GLY A 8 2.36 -8.67 -13.18
CA GLY A 8 2.58 -7.74 -12.07
C GLY A 8 4.05 -7.50 -11.74
N ILE A 9 4.98 -8.41 -12.06
CA ILE A 9 6.38 -8.30 -11.61
C ILE A 9 7.35 -8.20 -12.80
N LYS A 10 7.24 -9.11 -13.76
CA LYS A 10 8.20 -9.25 -14.86
C LYS A 10 8.30 -7.99 -15.70
N GLY A 11 9.50 -7.41 -15.77
CA GLY A 11 9.77 -6.17 -16.52
C GLY A 11 9.15 -4.91 -15.90
N LYS A 12 8.67 -4.99 -14.65
CA LYS A 12 8.12 -3.86 -13.90
C LYS A 12 8.76 -3.68 -12.53
N LEU A 13 9.21 -4.75 -11.88
CA LEU A 13 9.95 -4.68 -10.62
C LEU A 13 11.45 -4.65 -10.92
N GLU A 14 12.12 -3.57 -10.55
CA GLU A 14 13.55 -3.39 -10.82
C GLU A 14 14.43 -3.74 -9.62
N GLU A 15 14.11 -3.21 -8.43
CA GLU A 15 14.89 -3.41 -7.21
C GLU A 15 13.99 -3.67 -6.01
N ILE A 16 14.43 -4.51 -5.08
CA ILE A 16 13.70 -4.79 -3.82
C ILE A 16 14.51 -4.21 -2.67
N TYR A 17 13.90 -3.33 -1.89
CA TYR A 17 14.47 -2.74 -0.68
C TYR A 17 14.01 -3.45 0.59
N GLY A 18 12.83 -4.07 0.57
CA GLY A 18 12.34 -4.86 1.69
C GLY A 18 11.12 -5.69 1.33
N MET A 19 11.00 -6.87 1.94
CA MET A 19 9.83 -7.74 1.86
C MET A 19 9.33 -8.00 3.28
N GLU A 20 8.01 -8.01 3.49
CA GLU A 20 7.40 -8.15 4.82
C GLU A 20 8.02 -7.18 5.84
N THR A 21 8.18 -5.92 5.42
CA THR A 21 8.92 -4.91 6.17
C THR A 21 8.04 -4.24 7.20
N THR A 22 8.44 -4.32 8.48
CA THR A 22 7.77 -3.56 9.54
C THR A 22 8.02 -2.06 9.35
N LEU A 23 6.93 -1.32 9.18
CA LEU A 23 6.90 0.13 9.11
C LEU A 23 6.14 0.67 10.30
N HIS A 24 6.57 1.82 10.80
CA HIS A 24 5.88 2.49 11.90
C HIS A 24 5.90 3.99 11.70
N TYR A 25 4.82 4.64 12.11
CA TYR A 25 4.80 6.05 12.37
C TYR A 25 4.99 6.23 13.87
N PRO A 26 6.12 6.84 14.33
CA PRO A 26 6.43 6.97 15.74
C PRO A 26 5.23 7.48 16.56
N GLU A 27 4.92 6.75 17.65
CA GLU A 27 3.86 7.07 18.60
C GLU A 27 2.42 7.07 18.04
N LYS A 28 2.19 6.60 16.80
CA LYS A 28 0.86 6.59 16.18
C LYS A 28 0.38 5.22 15.74
N TYR A 29 1.14 4.53 14.90
CA TYR A 29 0.74 3.22 14.37
C TYR A 29 1.94 2.46 13.82
N ALA A 30 1.80 1.15 13.67
CA ALA A 30 2.75 0.29 12.99
C ALA A 30 2.01 -0.75 12.13
N GLY A 31 2.70 -1.31 11.15
CA GLY A 31 2.20 -2.37 10.29
C GLY A 31 3.33 -3.01 9.49
N THR A 32 2.98 -3.97 8.66
CA THR A 32 3.94 -4.66 7.80
C THR A 32 3.53 -4.42 6.34
N ALA A 33 4.44 -3.87 5.55
CA ALA A 33 4.26 -3.74 4.11
C ALA A 33 4.80 -4.99 3.41
N ASP A 34 4.05 -5.52 2.45
CA ASP A 34 4.45 -6.73 1.74
C ASP A 34 5.75 -6.51 0.95
N LEU A 35 5.88 -5.35 0.28
CA LEU A 35 7.04 -5.05 -0.56
C LEU A 35 7.34 -3.54 -0.64
N VAL A 36 8.60 -3.20 -0.42
CA VAL A 36 9.22 -1.88 -0.68
C VAL A 36 10.22 -2.05 -1.80
N CYS A 37 10.08 -1.28 -2.88
CA CYS A 37 10.82 -1.56 -4.12
C CYS A 37 10.96 -0.34 -5.03
N ILE A 38 11.74 -0.51 -6.11
CA ILE A 38 11.64 0.28 -7.34
C ILE A 38 10.75 -0.48 -8.31
N TYR A 39 9.62 0.13 -8.67
CA TYR A 39 8.62 -0.40 -9.58
C TYR A 39 8.35 0.58 -10.72
N GLN A 40 8.63 0.17 -11.95
CA GLN A 40 8.57 0.97 -13.16
C GLN A 40 9.37 2.27 -13.04
N GLY A 41 10.54 2.17 -12.41
CA GLY A 41 11.48 3.28 -12.21
C GLY A 41 11.13 4.22 -11.05
N GLN A 42 10.16 3.87 -10.20
CA GLN A 42 9.72 4.70 -9.07
C GLN A 42 9.76 3.93 -7.75
N GLU A 43 10.21 4.59 -6.67
CA GLU A 43 10.06 4.06 -5.31
C GLU A 43 8.58 3.82 -5.00
N THR A 44 8.26 2.61 -4.57
CA THR A 44 6.88 2.13 -4.50
C THR A 44 6.68 1.20 -3.31
N ILE A 45 5.55 1.37 -2.61
CA ILE A 45 5.00 0.33 -1.74
C ILE A 45 4.01 -0.51 -2.55
N ILE A 46 4.23 -1.82 -2.58
CA ILE A 46 3.32 -2.78 -3.19
C ILE A 46 2.65 -3.62 -2.09
N ASP A 47 1.35 -3.81 -2.22
CA ASP A 47 0.55 -4.69 -1.37
C ASP A 47 -0.17 -5.74 -2.26
N PHE A 48 0.03 -7.01 -1.94
CA PHE A 48 -0.51 -8.13 -2.70
C PHE A 48 -1.85 -8.57 -2.10
N LYS A 49 -2.87 -8.68 -2.95
CA LYS A 49 -4.21 -9.11 -2.53
C LYS A 49 -4.68 -10.34 -3.29
N GLN A 50 -5.34 -11.24 -2.56
CA GLN A 50 -6.14 -12.31 -3.17
C GLN A 50 -7.63 -11.98 -3.02
N ALA A 51 -8.43 -12.29 -4.05
CA ALA A 51 -9.87 -12.10 -4.00
C ALA A 51 -10.65 -13.25 -4.67
N ASN A 52 -11.93 -13.40 -4.31
CA ASN A 52 -12.81 -14.37 -4.99
C ASN A 52 -13.33 -13.87 -6.34
N LYS A 53 -13.46 -12.55 -6.50
CA LYS A 53 -14.01 -11.90 -7.69
C LYS A 53 -13.20 -10.64 -8.02
N PRO A 54 -13.23 -10.19 -9.28
CA PRO A 54 -12.61 -8.94 -9.67
C PRO A 54 -13.18 -7.78 -8.84
N LYS A 55 -12.32 -6.82 -8.53
CA LYS A 55 -12.67 -5.64 -7.74
C LYS A 55 -12.86 -4.42 -8.64
N LYS A 56 -13.73 -3.51 -8.16
CA LYS A 56 -13.86 -2.15 -8.69
C LYS A 56 -13.20 -1.18 -7.72
N VAL A 57 -12.67 -0.09 -8.25
CA VAL A 57 -11.98 0.97 -7.49
C VAL A 57 -12.83 1.46 -6.31
N ASP A 58 -14.13 1.68 -6.53
CA ASP A 58 -15.07 2.15 -5.50
C ASP A 58 -15.18 1.22 -4.27
N TYR A 59 -14.79 -0.05 -4.40
CA TYR A 59 -14.88 -1.07 -3.34
C TYR A 59 -13.54 -1.45 -2.71
N ILE A 60 -12.44 -0.78 -3.08
CA ILE A 60 -11.09 -1.08 -2.58
C ILE A 60 -10.43 0.11 -1.87
N GLN A 61 -11.24 1.08 -1.47
CA GLN A 61 -10.80 2.30 -0.79
C GLN A 61 -9.98 2.01 0.47
N ASP A 62 -10.29 0.92 1.19
CA ASP A 62 -9.51 0.50 2.35
C ASP A 62 -8.12 -0.06 1.99
N TYR A 63 -7.93 -0.61 0.78
CA TYR A 63 -6.59 -1.02 0.31
C TYR A 63 -5.73 0.20 0.03
N PHE A 64 -6.32 1.26 -0.52
CA PHE A 64 -5.64 2.54 -0.73
C PHE A 64 -5.29 3.24 0.58
N LEU A 65 -6.14 3.12 1.60
CA LEU A 65 -5.79 3.60 2.95
C LEU A 65 -4.61 2.85 3.56
N GLN A 66 -4.50 1.54 3.32
CA GLN A 66 -3.35 0.75 3.75
C GLN A 66 -2.06 1.21 3.06
N LEU A 67 -2.09 1.42 1.74
CA LEU A 67 -0.96 2.01 0.99
C LEU A 67 -0.61 3.41 1.50
N GLY A 68 -1.61 4.26 1.78
CA GLY A 68 -1.41 5.57 2.39
C GLY A 68 -0.69 5.47 3.74
N ALA A 69 -1.11 4.55 4.61
CA ALA A 69 -0.45 4.33 5.90
C ALA A 69 1.03 3.94 5.74
N TYR A 70 1.32 2.98 4.86
CA TYR A 70 2.68 2.44 4.69
C TYR A 70 3.62 3.43 4.02
N THR A 71 3.19 4.08 2.94
CA THR A 71 3.98 5.11 2.27
C THR A 71 4.32 6.26 3.21
N LEU A 72 3.34 6.72 4.01
CA LEU A 72 3.55 7.78 4.99
C LEU A 72 4.52 7.36 6.10
N ALA A 73 4.33 6.17 6.69
CA ALA A 73 5.22 5.65 7.72
C ALA A 73 6.67 5.53 7.21
N HIS A 74 6.85 4.98 6.00
CA HIS A 74 8.16 4.85 5.38
C HIS A 74 8.82 6.22 5.16
N ASN A 75 8.11 7.17 4.54
CA ASN A 75 8.62 8.52 4.28
C ASN A 75 9.01 9.25 5.57
N VAL A 76 8.25 9.08 6.65
CA VAL A 76 8.55 9.72 7.94
C VAL A 76 9.81 9.15 8.59
N VAL A 77 9.96 7.83 8.64
CA VAL A 77 11.06 7.14 9.32
C VAL A 77 12.36 7.26 8.53
N TYR A 78 12.30 6.98 7.23
CA TYR A 78 13.49 6.90 6.38
C TYR A 78 13.81 8.20 5.64
N LYS A 79 12.98 9.24 5.78
CA LYS A 79 13.11 10.51 5.04
C LYS A 79 13.11 10.32 3.52
N SER A 80 12.41 9.29 3.04
CA SER A 80 12.18 9.02 1.62
C SER A 80 11.03 9.86 1.05
N ASN A 81 10.79 9.74 -0.25
CA ASN A 81 9.70 10.40 -0.95
C ASN A 81 8.93 9.45 -1.88
N ILE A 82 8.40 8.36 -1.31
CA ILE A 82 7.55 7.42 -2.02
C ILE A 82 6.24 8.12 -2.39
N THR A 83 6.00 8.28 -3.68
CA THR A 83 4.80 8.92 -4.25
C THR A 83 3.88 7.97 -4.99
N LEU A 84 4.19 6.67 -5.01
CA LEU A 84 3.43 5.63 -5.69
C LEU A 84 3.11 4.47 -4.73
N GLY A 85 1.84 4.07 -4.70
CA GLY A 85 1.37 2.84 -4.06
C GLY A 85 0.64 1.96 -5.06
N VAL A 86 0.90 0.65 -5.04
CA VAL A 86 0.32 -0.30 -5.99
C VAL A 86 -0.30 -1.49 -5.27
N ILE A 87 -1.55 -1.81 -5.60
CA ILE A 87 -2.18 -3.08 -5.25
C ILE A 87 -1.99 -4.04 -6.41
N LEU A 88 -1.39 -5.20 -6.16
CA LEU A 88 -1.35 -6.31 -7.11
C LEU A 88 -2.36 -7.38 -6.66
N LEU A 89 -3.50 -7.44 -7.35
CA LEU A 89 -4.61 -8.33 -7.00
C LEU A 89 -4.69 -9.51 -7.97
N CYS A 90 -4.84 -10.72 -7.42
CA CYS A 90 -5.17 -11.91 -8.18
C CYS A 90 -6.43 -12.57 -7.64
N THR A 91 -7.34 -12.95 -8.54
CA THR A 91 -8.52 -13.71 -8.17
C THR A 91 -8.26 -15.21 -8.15
N VAL A 92 -9.16 -15.99 -7.53
CA VAL A 92 -9.09 -17.46 -7.49
C VAL A 92 -9.14 -18.12 -8.88
N ASP A 93 -9.78 -17.47 -9.86
CA ASP A 93 -9.82 -17.86 -11.26
C ASP A 93 -8.63 -17.30 -12.08
N ASN A 94 -7.58 -16.83 -11.40
CA ASN A 94 -6.35 -16.30 -11.97
C ASN A 94 -6.53 -15.04 -12.84
N LEU A 95 -7.56 -14.23 -12.57
CA LEU A 95 -7.63 -12.88 -13.13
C LEU A 95 -6.71 -11.95 -12.34
N PHE A 96 -5.83 -11.24 -13.05
CA PHE A 96 -4.95 -10.23 -12.49
C PHE A 96 -5.53 -8.83 -12.67
N GLN A 97 -5.44 -8.01 -11.63
CA GLN A 97 -5.73 -6.57 -11.66
C GLN A 97 -4.65 -5.84 -10.88
N ASP A 98 -4.17 -4.71 -11.42
CA ASP A 98 -3.39 -3.74 -10.65
C ASP A 98 -4.19 -2.46 -10.44
N PHE A 99 -4.03 -1.88 -9.26
CA PHE A 99 -4.59 -0.58 -8.92
C PHE A 99 -3.46 0.30 -8.40
N LYS A 100 -3.37 1.53 -8.92
CA LYS A 100 -2.31 2.46 -8.58
C LYS A 100 -2.92 3.73 -8.03
N ILE A 101 -2.29 4.28 -7.00
CA ILE A 101 -2.56 5.60 -6.47
C ILE A 101 -1.25 6.37 -6.38
N GLU A 102 -1.26 7.64 -6.79
CA GLU A 102 -0.05 8.45 -6.85
C GLU A 102 -0.32 9.94 -6.58
N GLY A 103 0.74 10.67 -6.22
CA GLY A 103 0.70 12.12 -6.01
C GLY A 103 -0.42 12.56 -5.05
N ALA A 104 -1.26 13.50 -5.49
CA ALA A 104 -2.32 14.08 -4.66
C ALA A 104 -3.37 13.06 -4.19
N GLU A 105 -3.63 11.99 -4.97
CA GLU A 105 -4.55 10.93 -4.56
C GLU A 105 -3.96 10.12 -3.39
N LEU A 106 -2.67 9.78 -3.48
CA LEU A 106 -1.97 9.09 -2.39
C LEU A 106 -1.95 9.97 -1.13
N GLU A 107 -1.63 11.26 -1.25
CA GLU A 107 -1.66 12.21 -0.13
C GLU A 107 -3.04 12.32 0.51
N MET A 108 -4.11 12.30 -0.29
CA MET A 108 -5.48 12.25 0.23
C MET A 108 -5.69 11.01 1.10
N TYR A 109 -5.28 9.82 0.66
CA TYR A 109 -5.41 8.59 1.46
C TYR A 109 -4.52 8.58 2.70
N GLN A 110 -3.31 9.17 2.63
CA GLN A 110 -2.45 9.37 3.79
C GLN A 110 -3.17 10.21 4.87
N ASN A 111 -3.77 11.32 4.47
CA ASN A 111 -4.52 12.21 5.36
C ASN A 111 -5.78 11.53 5.92
N LEU A 112 -6.53 10.82 5.08
CA LEU A 112 -7.71 10.06 5.51
C LEU A 112 -7.34 8.99 6.55
N PHE A 113 -6.23 8.27 6.35
CA PHE A 113 -5.74 7.28 7.31
C PHE A 113 -5.35 7.91 8.65
N LEU A 114 -4.60 9.02 8.64
CA LEU A 114 -4.27 9.76 9.86
C LEU A 114 -5.53 10.23 10.60
N GLY A 115 -6.57 10.67 9.87
CA GLY A 115 -7.87 11.00 10.44
C GLY A 115 -8.53 9.82 11.16
N ARG A 116 -8.42 8.61 10.60
CA ARG A 116 -8.90 7.37 11.26
C ARG A 116 -8.10 7.04 12.52
N VAL A 117 -6.78 7.14 12.47
CA VAL A 117 -5.90 6.92 13.65
C VAL A 117 -6.24 7.89 14.77
N LYS A 118 -6.41 9.18 14.46
CA LYS A 118 -6.79 10.19 15.44
C LYS A 118 -8.12 9.85 16.13
N LYS A 119 -9.15 9.54 15.36
CA LYS A 119 -10.47 9.13 15.89
C LYS A 119 -10.38 7.90 16.78
N PHE A 120 -9.59 6.90 16.38
CA PHE A 120 -9.39 5.69 17.16
C PHE A 120 -8.73 5.99 18.52
N ILE A 121 -7.68 6.81 18.55
CA ILE A 121 -7.00 7.23 19.79
C ILE A 121 -7.96 8.01 20.69
N GLU A 122 -8.72 8.96 20.14
CA GLU A 122 -9.71 9.74 20.89
C GLU A 122 -10.78 8.85 21.54
N MET A 123 -11.30 7.85 20.83
CA MET A 123 -12.28 6.90 21.37
C MET A 123 -11.71 6.06 22.52
N ASN A 124 -10.46 5.62 22.41
CA ASN A 124 -9.81 4.81 23.45
C ASN A 124 -9.44 5.62 24.70
N ASN A 125 -9.16 6.93 24.56
CA ASN A 125 -8.87 7.81 25.69
C ASN A 125 -10.13 8.23 26.49
N ILE A 126 -11.33 7.99 25.94
CA ILE A 126 -12.62 8.26 26.59
C ILE A 126 -13.12 7.02 27.37
N SER A 127 -12.48 5.86 27.19
CA SER A 127 -12.81 4.58 27.85
C SER A 127 -11.99 4.38 29.13
#